data_AF-A0A3D1AR37-F1
#
_entry.id   AF-A0A3D1AR37-F1
#
_cell.length_a   1.000
_cell.length_b   1.000
_cell.length_c   1.000
_cell.angle_alpha   90.00
_cell.angle_beta   90.00
_cell.angle_gamma   90.00
#
_symmetry.space_group_name_H-M   'P 1'
#
loop_
_entity.id
_entity.type
_entity.pdbx_description
1 polymer ?
#
loop_
_entity_poly.entity_id
_entity_poly.type
_entity_poly.pdbx_seq_one_letter_code
_entity_poly.pdbx_strand_id
1 'polypeptide(L)'
;MRSVKLMEACVALLLPAIAAAQPKSPMQFPDAPGREVVQKVCGVCHGAEVVVAEGLTRQEWGQVIASMVTRGAKGSDEEFGQVLNYLTTNFPPKPAGAATTVTVSRRRGGGAGPDDVQMVDAAAADRGRTTYIAECITCHGPKARGKDGGGPDLVRSLTILHDRYGSTIGSFLKNGHPMQSGHASTSLTQAQIADLSHFLHQRVNDTLRSGPYSKVINVLTGDAKAGAAYFHGAGKCDTCHAANGDLASIATKYDAPTLQQRFLFPQSVGFGRRGAVAGSKRATLTVTVTPPSGPAVTGVPLSLDDFNVSLRDDAGQYHAWKRTPDLKVEKHDPYAAHVAMLDQISDKNIHDVVAYLETLK
;
A
#
# COMPACT_ATOMS: atom_id res chain seq x y z
N MET A 1 37.26 4.23 -85.78
CA MET A 1 36.98 2.81 -85.50
C MET A 1 35.58 2.70 -84.94
N ARG A 2 34.78 1.84 -85.56
CA ARG A 2 33.36 1.59 -85.28
C ARG A 2 33.20 0.91 -83.92
N SER A 3 32.21 1.32 -83.14
CA SER A 3 31.54 0.45 -82.16
C SER A 3 30.10 0.93 -81.96
N VAL A 4 29.19 0.25 -82.66
CA VAL A 4 27.74 0.26 -82.48
C VAL A 4 27.42 -0.39 -81.13
N LYS A 5 26.57 0.21 -80.31
CA LYS A 5 25.83 -0.51 -79.27
C LYS A 5 24.36 -0.09 -79.26
N LEU A 6 23.54 -1.13 -79.23
CA LEU A 6 22.11 -1.17 -79.43
C LEU A 6 21.33 -0.39 -78.37
N MET A 7 20.23 0.20 -78.83
CA MET A 7 19.16 0.79 -78.04
C MET A 7 18.15 -0.31 -77.75
N GLU A 8 18.17 -0.89 -76.55
CA GLU A 8 17.11 -1.80 -76.08
C GLU A 8 16.16 -1.04 -75.15
N ALA A 9 14.89 -1.02 -75.54
CA ALA A 9 13.78 -0.48 -74.79
C ALA A 9 13.36 -1.46 -73.69
N CYS A 10 13.54 -1.07 -72.43
CA CYS A 10 12.99 -1.80 -71.28
C CYS A 10 11.54 -1.36 -71.04
N VAL A 11 10.60 -2.26 -71.33
CA VAL A 11 9.20 -2.19 -70.93
C VAL A 11 9.10 -2.23 -69.41
N ALA A 12 8.65 -1.14 -68.79
CA ALA A 12 8.40 -1.08 -67.36
C ALA A 12 7.10 -1.84 -67.02
N LEU A 13 7.23 -3.09 -66.58
CA LEU A 13 6.16 -3.84 -65.94
C LEU A 13 5.96 -3.31 -64.51
N LEU A 14 4.84 -2.62 -64.25
CA LEU A 14 4.40 -2.23 -62.91
C LEU A 14 3.90 -3.47 -62.16
N LEU A 15 4.78 -4.10 -61.37
CA LEU A 15 4.38 -5.05 -60.33
C LEU A 15 3.89 -4.28 -59.09
N PRO A 16 2.76 -4.66 -58.47
CA PRO A 16 2.37 -4.10 -57.18
C PRO A 16 3.39 -4.54 -56.13
N ALA A 17 4.01 -3.57 -55.45
CA ALA A 17 4.85 -3.83 -54.30
C ALA A 17 3.98 -4.43 -53.19
N ILE A 18 3.98 -5.76 -53.07
CA ILE A 18 3.54 -6.44 -51.86
C ILE A 18 4.57 -6.03 -50.79
N ALA A 19 4.17 -5.12 -49.90
CA ALA A 19 4.94 -4.77 -48.74
C ALA A 19 5.11 -6.02 -47.88
N ALA A 20 6.26 -6.70 -48.03
CA ALA A 20 6.67 -7.75 -47.11
C ALA A 20 6.80 -7.10 -45.73
N ALA A 21 5.90 -7.47 -44.82
CA ALA A 21 6.01 -7.10 -43.42
C ALA A 21 7.38 -7.57 -42.93
N GLN A 22 8.25 -6.62 -42.61
CA GLN A 22 9.55 -6.91 -42.01
C GLN A 22 9.31 -7.71 -40.72
N PRO A 23 9.99 -8.84 -40.50
CA PRO A 23 9.94 -9.52 -39.21
C PRO A 23 10.46 -8.53 -38.17
N LYS A 24 9.61 -8.14 -37.21
CA LYS A 24 10.04 -7.33 -36.06
C LYS A 24 11.13 -8.13 -35.35
N SER A 25 12.37 -7.67 -35.40
CA SER A 25 13.44 -8.20 -34.56
C SER A 25 12.94 -8.19 -33.10
N PRO A 26 13.24 -9.23 -32.30
CA PRO A 26 12.95 -9.22 -30.87
C PRO A 26 13.53 -7.93 -30.29
N MET A 27 12.73 -7.19 -29.53
CA MET A 27 13.11 -5.86 -29.07
C MET A 27 14.07 -6.06 -27.90
N GLN A 28 15.37 -6.16 -28.20
CA GLN A 28 16.41 -6.49 -27.23
C GLN A 28 16.75 -5.31 -26.31
N PHE A 29 17.23 -5.63 -25.11
CA PHE A 29 17.77 -4.65 -24.17
C PHE A 29 18.96 -3.88 -24.78
N PRO A 30 19.04 -2.54 -24.62
CA PRO A 30 20.18 -1.74 -25.07
C PRO A 30 21.55 -2.28 -24.63
N ASP A 31 22.56 -2.15 -25.48
CA ASP A 31 23.93 -2.54 -25.11
C ASP A 31 24.55 -1.50 -24.16
N ALA A 32 24.38 -1.72 -22.85
CA ALA A 32 24.90 -0.84 -21.80
C ALA A 32 25.30 -1.64 -20.55
N PRO A 33 26.19 -1.10 -19.69
CA PRO A 33 26.65 -1.77 -18.48
C PRO A 33 25.49 -2.22 -17.58
N GLY A 34 25.44 -3.52 -17.28
CA GLY A 34 24.34 -4.13 -16.50
C GLY A 34 23.30 -4.89 -17.33
N ARG A 35 23.33 -4.80 -18.67
CA ARG A 35 22.43 -5.55 -19.58
C ARG A 35 22.44 -7.05 -19.29
N GLU A 36 23.62 -7.63 -19.17
CA GLU A 36 23.80 -9.07 -18.98
C GLU A 36 23.17 -9.56 -17.66
N VAL A 37 23.21 -8.70 -16.64
CA VAL A 37 22.62 -8.98 -15.32
C VAL A 37 21.10 -8.91 -15.41
N VAL A 38 20.54 -7.93 -16.13
CA VAL A 38 19.09 -7.86 -16.39
C VAL A 38 18.62 -9.09 -17.17
N GLN A 39 19.38 -9.51 -18.19
CA GLN A 39 19.05 -10.69 -18.98
C GLN A 39 19.12 -11.97 -18.13
N LYS A 40 20.14 -12.11 -17.28
CA LYS A 40 20.32 -13.24 -16.37
C LYS A 40 19.20 -13.34 -15.34
N VAL A 41 18.82 -12.22 -14.72
CA VAL A 41 17.89 -12.20 -13.58
C VAL A 41 16.42 -12.15 -14.03
N CYS A 42 16.12 -11.37 -15.06
CA CYS A 42 14.75 -11.08 -15.49
C CYS A 42 14.37 -11.77 -16.81
N GLY A 43 15.34 -12.05 -17.68
CA GLY A 43 15.12 -12.68 -18.98
C GLY A 43 14.69 -14.15 -18.95
N VAL A 44 14.63 -14.75 -17.75
CA VAL A 44 14.19 -16.14 -17.54
C VAL A 44 12.67 -16.30 -17.71
N CYS A 45 11.89 -15.26 -17.40
CA CYS A 45 10.43 -15.36 -17.29
C CYS A 45 9.68 -14.55 -18.37
N HIS A 46 10.26 -13.46 -18.88
CA HIS A 46 9.65 -12.64 -19.93
C HIS A 46 10.72 -11.97 -20.80
N GLY A 47 10.35 -11.63 -22.04
CA GLY A 47 11.22 -10.90 -22.97
C GLY A 47 11.42 -9.43 -22.61
N ALA A 48 12.40 -8.79 -23.24
CA ALA A 48 12.75 -7.39 -23.03
C ALA A 48 11.65 -6.42 -23.51
N GLU A 49 10.73 -6.90 -24.36
CA GLU A 49 9.60 -6.16 -24.91
C GLU A 49 8.70 -5.57 -23.81
N VAL A 50 8.52 -6.29 -22.69
CA VAL A 50 7.68 -5.87 -21.55
C VAL A 50 8.29 -4.67 -20.82
N VAL A 51 9.60 -4.48 -20.93
CA VAL A 51 10.35 -3.45 -20.21
C VAL A 51 10.61 -2.23 -21.10
N VAL A 52 10.93 -2.46 -22.38
CA VAL A 52 11.28 -1.40 -23.35
C VAL A 52 10.09 -0.48 -23.67
N ALA A 53 8.85 -0.93 -23.44
CA ALA A 53 7.65 -0.10 -23.62
C ALA A 53 7.41 0.89 -22.46
N GLU A 54 8.06 0.70 -21.31
CA GLU A 54 7.82 1.46 -20.09
C GLU A 54 8.89 2.55 -19.90
N GLY A 55 8.47 3.72 -19.42
CA GLY A 55 9.37 4.81 -19.02
C GLY A 55 9.05 5.18 -17.59
N LEU A 56 9.80 4.63 -16.64
CA LEU A 56 9.51 4.72 -15.21
C LEU A 56 10.62 5.45 -14.48
N THR A 57 10.25 6.15 -13.41
CA THR A 57 11.22 6.68 -12.45
C THR A 57 11.99 5.54 -11.80
N ARG A 58 13.17 5.84 -11.26
CA ARG A 58 13.97 4.88 -10.47
C ARG A 58 13.15 4.19 -9.37
N GLN A 59 12.25 4.95 -8.74
CA GLN A 59 11.37 4.43 -7.69
C GLN A 59 10.37 3.40 -8.24
N GLU A 60 9.73 3.71 -9.35
CA GLU A 60 8.76 2.82 -10.01
C GLU A 60 9.47 1.57 -10.55
N TRP A 61 10.66 1.69 -11.12
CA TRP A 61 11.49 0.53 -11.48
C TRP A 61 11.83 -0.35 -10.27
N GLY A 62 12.16 0.26 -9.13
CA GLY A 62 12.40 -0.47 -7.90
C GLY A 62 11.18 -1.27 -7.42
N GLN A 63 9.97 -0.73 -7.61
CA GLN A 63 8.72 -1.42 -7.27
C GLN A 63 8.44 -2.58 -8.23
N VAL A 64 8.70 -2.39 -9.53
CA VAL A 64 8.59 -3.46 -10.53
C VAL A 64 9.53 -4.62 -10.18
N ILE A 65 10.81 -4.32 -9.89
CA ILE A 65 11.80 -5.33 -9.49
C ILE A 65 11.35 -6.07 -8.23
N ALA A 66 10.92 -5.35 -7.18
CA ALA A 66 10.42 -5.96 -5.95
C ALA A 66 9.19 -6.88 -6.19
N SER A 67 8.31 -6.51 -7.12
CA SER A 67 7.20 -7.36 -7.54
C SER A 67 7.67 -8.64 -8.23
N MET A 68 8.72 -8.57 -9.04
CA MET A 68 9.29 -9.74 -9.71
C MET A 68 10.00 -10.69 -8.73
N VAL A 69 10.69 -10.15 -7.71
CA VAL A 69 11.27 -10.96 -6.62
C VAL A 69 10.17 -11.72 -5.88
N THR A 70 9.06 -11.06 -5.57
CA THR A 70 7.90 -11.70 -4.91
C THR A 70 7.30 -12.82 -5.78
N ARG A 71 7.36 -12.68 -7.11
CA ARG A 71 6.90 -13.67 -8.08
C ARG A 71 7.93 -14.77 -8.36
N GLY A 72 9.10 -14.75 -7.70
CA GLY A 72 10.10 -15.79 -7.75
C GLY A 72 11.37 -15.47 -8.56
N ALA A 73 11.60 -14.21 -8.94
CA ALA A 73 12.87 -13.81 -9.54
C ALA A 73 14.02 -14.02 -8.54
N LYS A 74 15.11 -14.66 -8.99
CA LYS A 74 16.27 -15.02 -8.17
C LYS A 74 17.49 -14.20 -8.58
N GLY A 75 18.13 -13.56 -7.61
CA GLY A 75 19.36 -12.76 -7.77
C GLY A 75 19.88 -12.29 -6.41
N SER A 76 21.13 -11.84 -6.36
CA SER A 76 21.68 -11.16 -5.18
C SER A 76 21.23 -9.70 -5.10
N ASP A 77 21.36 -9.08 -3.94
CA ASP A 77 20.99 -7.66 -3.75
C ASP A 77 21.87 -6.73 -4.62
N GLU A 78 23.13 -7.09 -4.85
CA GLU A 78 24.02 -6.40 -5.79
C GLU A 78 23.54 -6.55 -7.24
N GLU A 79 23.08 -7.75 -7.63
CA GLU A 79 22.52 -7.98 -8.96
C GLU A 79 21.24 -7.15 -9.16
N PHE A 80 20.33 -7.12 -8.17
CA PHE A 80 19.13 -6.28 -8.25
C PHE A 80 19.45 -4.78 -8.27
N GLY A 81 20.49 -4.35 -7.55
CA GLY A 81 21.01 -2.98 -7.64
C GLY A 81 21.54 -2.63 -9.04
N GLN A 82 22.25 -3.56 -9.68
CA GLN A 82 22.73 -3.42 -11.05
C GLN A 82 21.57 -3.40 -12.07
N VAL A 83 20.55 -4.26 -11.89
CA VAL A 83 19.32 -4.23 -12.69
C VAL A 83 18.62 -2.88 -12.57
N LEU A 84 18.42 -2.37 -11.34
CA LEU A 84 17.76 -1.08 -11.12
C LEU A 84 18.53 0.07 -11.78
N ASN A 85 19.86 0.06 -11.67
CA ASN A 85 20.73 1.05 -12.32
C ASN A 85 20.58 1.01 -13.84
N TYR A 86 20.61 -0.18 -14.42
CA TYR A 86 20.45 -0.37 -15.86
C TYR A 86 19.07 0.12 -16.33
N LEU A 87 17.99 -0.29 -15.67
CA LEU A 87 16.63 0.09 -16.07
C LEU A 87 16.38 1.59 -15.97
N THR A 88 16.84 2.22 -14.89
CA THR A 88 16.68 3.67 -14.69
C THR A 88 17.46 4.48 -15.72
N THR A 89 18.66 4.01 -16.09
CA THR A 89 19.55 4.73 -17.02
C THR A 89 19.06 4.61 -18.46
N ASN A 90 18.58 3.43 -18.85
CA ASN A 90 18.22 3.13 -20.23
C ASN A 90 16.73 3.34 -20.54
N PHE A 91 15.86 3.35 -19.52
CA PHE A 91 14.42 3.56 -19.65
C PHE A 91 13.91 4.62 -18.65
N PRO A 92 14.40 5.87 -18.72
CA PRO A 92 13.91 6.96 -17.87
C PRO A 92 12.46 7.34 -18.23
N PRO A 93 11.74 8.02 -17.32
CA PRO A 93 10.39 8.50 -17.62
C PRO A 93 10.42 9.46 -18.80
N LYS A 94 9.47 9.32 -19.73
CA LYS A 94 9.32 10.28 -20.84
C LYS A 94 9.08 11.68 -20.26
N PRO A 95 9.76 12.72 -20.77
CA PRO A 95 9.57 14.06 -20.25
C PRO A 95 8.13 14.52 -20.47
N ALA A 96 7.36 14.62 -19.39
CA ALA A 96 6.19 15.48 -19.35
C ALA A 96 6.69 16.93 -19.41
N GLY A 97 6.07 17.75 -20.25
CA GLY A 97 6.47 19.14 -20.47
C GLY A 97 6.73 19.90 -19.17
N ALA A 98 7.90 20.54 -19.10
CA ALA A 98 8.35 21.56 -18.17
C ALA A 98 7.72 21.51 -16.76
N ALA A 99 8.37 20.78 -15.85
CA ALA A 99 8.20 21.01 -14.41
C ALA A 99 8.72 22.42 -14.07
N THR A 100 7.80 23.29 -13.66
CA THR A 100 8.10 24.60 -13.07
C THR A 100 9.08 24.41 -11.92
N THR A 101 10.21 25.11 -11.97
CA THR A 101 11.16 25.18 -10.85
C THR A 101 10.45 25.71 -9.62
N VAL A 102 10.12 24.83 -8.68
CA VAL A 102 9.74 25.23 -7.33
C VAL A 102 11.05 25.56 -6.61
N THR A 103 11.40 26.84 -6.58
CA THR A 103 12.27 27.38 -5.54
C THR A 103 11.60 27.11 -4.20
N VAL A 104 12.03 26.05 -3.52
CA VAL A 104 11.68 25.82 -2.12
C VAL A 104 12.31 26.94 -1.32
N SER A 105 11.50 27.93 -0.97
CA SER A 105 11.86 28.95 0.00
C SER A 105 12.13 28.24 1.32
N ARG A 106 13.41 28.14 1.66
CA ARG A 106 13.91 27.56 2.90
C ARG A 106 13.39 28.42 4.06
N ARG A 107 12.27 28.02 4.67
CA ARG A 107 11.82 28.62 5.93
C ARG A 107 12.86 28.31 7.00
N ARG A 108 13.58 29.36 7.38
CA ARG A 108 14.44 29.41 8.56
C ARG A 108 13.53 29.67 9.76
N GLY A 109 13.43 28.70 10.67
CA GLY A 109 12.65 28.75 11.92
C GLY A 109 11.94 27.40 12.10
N GLY A 110 12.25 26.56 13.09
CA GLY A 110 12.49 26.88 14.50
C GLY A 110 11.21 26.62 15.29
N GLY A 111 10.79 25.35 15.36
CA GLY A 111 9.65 24.91 16.16
C GLY A 111 9.32 23.43 15.92
N ALA A 112 9.52 22.59 16.93
CA ALA A 112 9.09 21.19 16.93
C ALA A 112 7.56 21.14 17.10
N GLY A 113 6.84 20.98 15.98
CA GLY A 113 5.41 20.74 15.96
C GLY A 113 5.07 19.43 15.24
N PRO A 114 3.81 18.96 15.31
CA PRO A 114 3.36 17.73 14.63
C PRO A 114 3.54 17.74 13.10
N ASP A 115 3.79 18.90 12.48
CA ASP A 115 4.02 19.06 11.05
C ASP A 115 5.51 18.98 10.65
N ASP A 116 6.44 18.91 11.62
CA ASP A 116 7.87 18.79 11.34
C ASP A 116 8.21 17.32 11.07
N VAL A 117 7.73 16.75 9.96
CA VAL A 117 8.11 15.41 9.49
C VAL A 117 9.14 15.53 8.38
N GLN A 118 10.23 14.76 8.47
CA GLN A 118 11.22 14.72 7.40
C GLN A 118 10.60 14.10 6.14
N MET A 119 10.52 14.89 5.06
CA MET A 119 10.21 14.36 3.74
C MET A 119 11.43 13.60 3.20
N VAL A 120 11.23 12.34 2.81
CA VAL A 120 12.30 11.48 2.29
C VAL A 120 12.57 11.82 0.82
N ASP A 121 13.77 12.35 0.54
CA ASP A 121 14.35 12.38 -0.79
C ASP A 121 14.92 10.99 -1.12
N ALA A 122 14.41 10.38 -2.19
CA ALA A 122 14.79 9.02 -2.58
C ALA A 122 16.25 8.92 -3.07
N ALA A 123 16.78 9.94 -3.76
CA ALA A 123 18.16 9.93 -4.23
C ALA A 123 19.14 10.12 -3.07
N ALA A 124 18.77 10.95 -2.08
CA ALA A 124 19.53 11.07 -0.83
C ALA A 124 19.48 9.79 0.00
N ALA A 125 18.31 9.15 0.09
CA ALA A 125 18.17 7.85 0.76
C ALA A 125 19.00 6.74 0.09
N ASP A 126 19.10 6.74 -1.25
CA ASP A 126 19.95 5.80 -1.99
C ASP A 126 21.44 5.99 -1.68
N ARG A 127 21.92 7.24 -1.65
CA ARG A 127 23.31 7.53 -1.21
C ARG A 127 23.53 7.16 0.25
N GLY A 128 22.54 7.43 1.11
CA GLY A 128 22.57 7.06 2.52
C GLY A 128 22.63 5.56 2.75
N ARG A 129 21.94 4.78 1.90
CA ARG A 129 22.00 3.32 1.89
C ARG A 129 23.43 2.82 1.67
N THR A 130 24.18 3.43 0.74
CA THR A 130 25.58 3.05 0.49
C THR A 130 26.43 3.24 1.74
N THR A 131 26.33 4.40 2.41
CA THR A 131 27.03 4.65 3.68
C THR A 131 26.59 3.66 4.77
N TYR A 132 25.29 3.37 4.85
CA TYR A 132 24.74 2.44 5.83
C TYR A 132 25.26 0.99 5.63
N ILE A 133 25.34 0.53 4.38
CA ILE A 133 25.87 -0.80 4.04
C ILE A 133 27.38 -0.88 4.36
N ALA A 134 28.12 0.20 4.12
CA ALA A 134 29.54 0.23 4.40
C ALA A 134 29.85 0.22 5.91
N GLU A 135 29.06 0.94 6.72
CA GLU A 135 29.46 1.27 8.09
C GLU A 135 28.54 0.75 9.21
N CYS A 136 27.27 0.47 8.93
CA CYS A 136 26.26 0.17 9.96
C CYS A 136 25.62 -1.23 9.87
N ILE A 137 25.56 -1.85 8.68
CA ILE A 137 24.66 -2.98 8.39
C ILE A 137 24.98 -4.27 9.16
N THR A 138 26.26 -4.59 9.43
CA THR A 138 26.61 -5.83 10.15
C THR A 138 26.01 -5.88 11.55
N CYS A 139 25.89 -4.72 12.20
CA CYS A 139 25.34 -4.63 13.56
C CYS A 139 23.83 -4.38 13.52
N HIS A 140 23.36 -3.49 12.64
CA HIS A 140 21.97 -3.03 12.65
C HIS A 140 21.04 -3.75 11.65
N GLY A 141 21.59 -4.65 10.83
CA GLY A 141 20.86 -5.46 9.85
C GLY A 141 20.41 -4.67 8.61
N PRO A 142 20.08 -5.35 7.49
CA PRO A 142 19.72 -4.69 6.22
C PRO A 142 18.47 -3.81 6.30
N LYS A 143 17.58 -4.12 7.25
CA LYS A 143 16.33 -3.37 7.48
C LYS A 143 16.45 -2.35 8.63
N ALA A 144 17.64 -2.14 9.17
CA ALA A 144 17.86 -1.28 10.33
C ALA A 144 17.05 -1.67 11.57
N ARG A 145 16.76 -2.97 11.73
CA ARG A 145 15.97 -3.54 12.84
C ARG A 145 16.82 -4.19 13.93
N GLY A 146 18.13 -4.10 13.82
CA GLY A 146 19.07 -4.78 14.72
C GLY A 146 19.17 -6.28 14.45
N LYS A 147 20.06 -6.93 15.19
CA LYS A 147 20.18 -8.39 15.28
C LYS A 147 20.57 -8.79 16.71
N ASP A 148 20.30 -10.04 17.08
CA ASP A 148 20.71 -10.58 18.37
C ASP A 148 22.24 -10.55 18.51
N GLY A 149 22.72 -10.05 19.66
CA GLY A 149 24.17 -9.87 19.92
C GLY A 149 24.85 -8.81 19.05
N GLY A 150 24.09 -7.98 18.32
CA GLY A 150 24.60 -6.89 17.47
C GLY A 150 24.14 -5.50 17.94
N GLY A 151 23.87 -4.63 16.97
CA GLY A 151 23.37 -3.27 17.22
C GLY A 151 21.85 -3.24 17.41
N PRO A 152 21.32 -2.24 18.15
CA PRO A 152 19.88 -2.10 18.43
C PRO A 152 19.03 -1.81 17.18
N ASP A 153 17.71 -2.02 17.30
CA ASP A 153 16.71 -1.61 16.31
C ASP A 153 16.73 -0.08 16.13
N LEU A 154 17.15 0.38 14.95
CA LEU A 154 17.24 1.81 14.62
C LEU A 154 15.89 2.39 14.19
N VAL A 155 15.02 1.60 13.55
CA VAL A 155 13.70 2.10 13.12
C VAL A 155 12.76 2.37 14.29
N ARG A 156 13.07 1.84 15.48
CA ARG A 156 12.36 2.16 16.74
C ARG A 156 13.12 3.10 17.67
N SER A 157 14.30 3.57 17.27
CA SER A 157 15.14 4.44 18.11
C SER A 157 14.61 5.87 18.13
N LEU A 158 14.48 6.46 19.32
CA LEU A 158 14.10 7.87 19.48
C LEU A 158 15.10 8.82 18.80
N THR A 159 16.38 8.44 18.74
CA THR A 159 17.40 9.20 18.01
C THR A 159 17.04 9.33 16.54
N ILE A 160 16.55 8.27 15.91
CA ILE A 160 16.15 8.27 14.49
C ILE A 160 14.80 8.94 14.31
N LEU A 161 13.82 8.62 15.16
CA LEU A 161 12.46 9.17 15.05
C LEU A 161 12.42 10.70 15.25
N HIS A 162 13.32 11.24 16.08
CA HIS A 162 13.48 12.69 16.28
C HIS A 162 14.52 13.32 15.37
N ASP A 163 15.21 12.56 14.52
CA ASP A 163 16.22 13.12 13.63
C ASP A 163 15.56 13.96 12.53
N ARG A 164 16.17 15.09 12.19
CA ARG A 164 15.75 15.92 11.05
C ARG A 164 16.97 16.23 10.21
N TYR A 165 17.07 15.57 9.06
CA TYR A 165 18.14 15.75 8.09
C TYR A 165 19.54 15.63 8.72
N GLY A 166 19.71 14.76 9.72
CA GLY A 166 20.98 14.54 10.39
C GLY A 166 21.21 15.33 11.68
N SER A 167 20.23 16.09 12.16
CA SER A 167 20.37 16.93 13.37
C SER A 167 20.70 16.13 14.64
N THR A 168 20.03 15.01 14.85
CA THR A 168 20.14 14.17 16.04
C THR A 168 21.18 13.07 15.81
N ILE A 169 21.13 12.37 14.67
CA ILE A 169 22.10 11.30 14.37
C ILE A 169 23.49 11.86 14.14
N GLY A 170 23.61 13.07 13.57
CA GLY A 170 24.91 13.70 13.37
C GLY A 170 25.58 14.06 14.69
N SER A 171 24.82 14.58 15.66
CA SER A 171 25.34 14.83 17.01
C SER A 171 25.74 13.52 17.70
N PHE A 172 24.93 12.47 17.55
CA PHE A 172 25.24 11.16 18.12
C PHE A 172 26.55 10.58 17.56
N LEU A 173 26.71 10.58 16.23
CA LEU A 173 27.90 10.04 15.56
C LEU A 173 29.16 10.86 15.87
N LYS A 174 29.04 12.16 16.12
CA LYS A 174 30.18 13.01 16.54
C LYS A 174 30.72 12.66 17.92
N ASN A 175 29.89 12.11 18.81
CA ASN A 175 30.32 11.67 20.14
C ASN A 175 31.06 10.32 20.12
N GLY A 176 31.22 9.71 18.95
CA GLY A 176 31.87 8.43 18.76
C GLY A 176 30.87 7.28 18.66
N HIS A 177 31.00 6.49 17.59
CA HIS A 177 30.22 5.28 17.36
C HIS A 177 31.07 4.27 16.59
N PRO A 178 31.08 2.98 16.98
CA PRO A 178 31.78 1.95 16.22
C PRO A 178 31.23 1.83 14.80
N MET A 179 32.12 1.81 13.81
CA MET A 179 31.78 1.56 12.41
C MET A 179 32.47 0.29 11.91
N GLN A 180 31.85 -0.40 10.94
CA GLN A 180 32.37 -1.65 10.38
C GLN A 180 33.77 -1.52 9.79
N SER A 181 34.08 -0.38 9.14
CA SER A 181 35.41 -0.11 8.58
C SER A 181 36.51 0.08 9.62
N GLY A 182 36.14 0.29 10.90
CA GLY A 182 37.07 0.72 11.95
C GLY A 182 37.44 2.21 11.88
N HIS A 183 36.98 2.96 10.89
CA HIS A 183 37.15 4.41 10.85
C HIS A 183 36.34 5.09 11.97
N ALA A 184 36.78 6.28 12.38
CA ALA A 184 36.04 7.07 13.35
C ALA A 184 34.73 7.59 12.73
N SER A 185 33.61 7.48 13.45
CA SER A 185 32.31 8.01 13.01
C SER A 185 32.32 9.53 12.76
N THR A 186 33.26 10.25 13.37
CA THR A 186 33.52 11.67 13.13
C THR A 186 34.05 11.98 11.72
N SER A 187 34.49 10.96 10.97
CA SER A 187 34.93 11.11 9.58
C SER A 187 33.78 11.27 8.58
N LEU A 188 32.54 10.96 8.97
CA LEU A 188 31.38 11.14 8.12
C LEU A 188 31.09 12.62 7.89
N THR A 189 31.01 13.02 6.63
CA THR A 189 30.67 14.39 6.25
C THR A 189 29.21 14.71 6.58
N GLN A 190 28.90 16.01 6.72
CA GLN A 190 27.53 16.45 6.97
C GLN A 190 26.57 16.02 5.85
N ALA A 191 27.03 15.94 4.60
CA ALA A 191 26.25 15.45 3.48
C ALA A 191 25.92 13.95 3.62
N GLN A 192 26.91 13.12 3.98
CA GLN A 192 26.70 11.69 4.25
C GLN A 192 25.75 11.47 5.44
N ILE A 193 25.84 12.29 6.48
CA ILE A 193 24.93 12.23 7.63
C ILE A 193 23.49 12.59 7.20
N ALA A 194 23.31 13.62 6.37
CA ALA A 194 21.99 13.97 5.85
C ALA A 194 21.41 12.86 4.95
N ASP A 195 22.23 12.29 4.07
CA ASP A 195 21.83 11.16 3.22
C ASP A 195 21.47 9.92 4.06
N LEU A 196 22.24 9.62 5.10
CA LEU A 196 21.96 8.53 6.06
C LEU A 196 20.64 8.75 6.80
N SER A 197 20.35 10.00 7.20
CA SER A 197 19.07 10.39 7.79
C SER A 197 17.89 10.09 6.86
N HIS A 198 18.01 10.42 5.57
CA HIS A 198 17.00 10.10 4.56
C HIS A 198 16.78 8.58 4.42
N PHE A 199 17.87 7.80 4.41
CA PHE A 199 17.78 6.33 4.36
C PHE A 199 17.06 5.75 5.58
N LEU A 200 17.41 6.19 6.79
CA LEU A 200 16.82 5.66 8.02
C LEU A 200 15.34 6.04 8.15
N HIS A 201 14.96 7.26 7.75
CA HIS A 201 13.54 7.65 7.65
C HIS A 201 12.78 6.87 6.59
N GLN A 202 13.43 6.51 5.47
CA GLN A 202 12.83 5.60 4.48
C GLN A 202 12.51 4.23 5.14
N ARG A 203 13.44 3.67 5.92
CA ARG A 203 13.22 2.42 6.65
C ARG A 203 12.13 2.53 7.72
N VAL A 204 12.02 3.67 8.41
CA VAL A 204 10.90 3.94 9.32
C VAL A 204 9.58 3.92 8.55
N ASN A 205 9.49 4.68 7.44
CA ASN A 205 8.28 4.76 6.62
C ASN A 205 7.86 3.39 6.05
N ASP A 206 8.83 2.55 5.70
CA ASP A 206 8.59 1.18 5.25
C ASP A 206 7.87 0.30 6.27
N THR A 207 8.01 0.59 7.57
CA THR A 207 7.34 -0.14 8.65
C THR A 207 5.95 0.37 8.99
N LEU A 208 5.58 1.55 8.47
CA LEU A 208 4.26 2.13 8.72
C LEU A 208 3.19 1.30 8.00
N ARG A 209 1.96 1.33 8.52
CA ARG A 209 0.81 0.65 7.90
C ARG A 209 0.48 1.22 6.51
N SER A 210 0.93 2.44 6.22
CA SER A 210 0.90 3.10 4.91
C SER A 210 2.14 2.82 4.04
N GLY A 211 3.13 2.12 4.58
CA GLY A 211 4.39 1.82 3.91
C GLY A 211 4.20 0.87 2.72
N PRO A 212 5.14 0.89 1.76
CA PRO A 212 5.05 0.10 0.52
C PRO A 212 4.99 -1.41 0.76
N TYR A 213 5.47 -1.90 1.91
CA TYR A 213 5.48 -3.31 2.27
C TYR A 213 4.27 -3.76 3.11
N SER A 214 3.38 -2.84 3.47
CA SER A 214 2.14 -3.12 4.20
C SER A 214 0.95 -3.44 3.29
N LYS A 215 1.21 -3.64 1.98
CA LYS A 215 0.16 -4.04 1.03
C LYS A 215 -0.29 -5.47 1.32
N VAL A 216 -1.58 -5.62 1.61
CA VAL A 216 -2.23 -6.91 1.77
C VAL A 216 -2.09 -7.68 0.45
N ILE A 217 -1.43 -8.84 0.48
CA ILE A 217 -1.06 -9.59 -0.74
C ILE A 217 -2.31 -10.26 -1.35
N ASN A 218 -2.82 -11.29 -0.68
CA ASN A 218 -4.02 -12.00 -1.09
C ASN A 218 -4.76 -12.49 0.16
N VAL A 219 -6.02 -12.09 0.29
CA VAL A 219 -6.92 -12.53 1.37
C VAL A 219 -7.90 -13.62 0.93
N LEU A 220 -8.02 -13.85 -0.38
CA LEU A 220 -8.91 -14.85 -0.98
C LEU A 220 -8.23 -16.23 -0.96
N THR A 221 -8.02 -16.75 0.24
CA THR A 221 -7.37 -18.05 0.49
C THR A 221 -8.34 -19.12 0.98
N GLY A 222 -9.62 -18.77 1.22
CA GLY A 222 -10.64 -19.68 1.72
C GLY A 222 -11.46 -20.38 0.63
N ASP A 223 -12.37 -21.24 1.08
CA ASP A 223 -13.34 -21.97 0.25
C ASP A 223 -14.70 -21.25 0.26
N ALA A 224 -15.11 -20.75 -0.91
CA ALA A 224 -16.38 -20.04 -1.07
C ALA A 224 -17.61 -20.90 -0.74
N LYS A 225 -17.57 -22.22 -0.96
CA LYS A 225 -18.68 -23.12 -0.61
C LYS A 225 -18.78 -23.30 0.90
N ALA A 226 -17.65 -23.45 1.58
CA ALA A 226 -17.60 -23.47 3.04
C ALA A 226 -18.07 -22.12 3.63
N GLY A 227 -17.69 -21.02 2.99
CA GLY A 227 -18.13 -19.68 3.35
C GLY A 227 -19.64 -19.50 3.24
N ALA A 228 -20.24 -19.98 2.15
CA ALA A 228 -21.69 -19.99 1.98
C ALA A 228 -22.37 -20.84 3.07
N ALA A 229 -21.84 -22.02 3.38
CA ALA A 229 -22.39 -22.88 4.43
C ALA A 229 -22.30 -22.24 5.82
N TYR A 230 -21.22 -21.51 6.13
CA TYR A 230 -21.11 -20.76 7.37
C TYR A 230 -22.10 -19.58 7.40
N PHE A 231 -22.18 -18.82 6.30
CA PHE A 231 -23.08 -17.68 6.14
C PHE A 231 -24.55 -18.06 6.41
N HIS A 232 -24.98 -19.21 5.87
CA HIS A 232 -26.34 -19.75 6.01
C HIS A 232 -26.55 -20.65 7.24
N GLY A 233 -25.52 -20.83 8.07
CA GLY A 233 -25.52 -21.80 9.15
C GLY A 233 -24.99 -21.21 10.44
N ALA A 234 -23.82 -21.68 10.87
CA ALA A 234 -23.24 -21.31 12.16
C ALA A 234 -22.98 -19.79 12.30
N GLY A 235 -22.72 -19.09 11.20
CA GLY A 235 -22.50 -17.65 11.17
C GLY A 235 -23.78 -16.82 11.24
N LYS A 236 -24.95 -17.43 10.96
CA LYS A 236 -26.28 -16.77 10.99
C LYS A 236 -26.31 -15.43 10.24
N CYS A 237 -25.47 -15.26 9.22
CA CYS A 237 -25.35 -13.99 8.52
C CYS A 237 -26.63 -13.70 7.74
N ASP A 238 -27.29 -14.75 7.26
CA ASP A 238 -28.53 -14.69 6.50
C ASP A 238 -29.78 -14.32 7.30
N THR A 239 -29.71 -14.26 8.63
CA THR A 239 -30.81 -13.75 9.45
C THR A 239 -30.96 -12.23 9.31
N CYS A 240 -29.92 -11.55 8.84
CA CYS A 240 -29.88 -10.09 8.69
C CYS A 240 -29.53 -9.66 7.25
N HIS A 241 -28.71 -10.44 6.55
CA HIS A 241 -28.18 -10.10 5.23
C HIS A 241 -28.68 -11.06 4.15
N ALA A 242 -29.20 -10.52 3.05
CA ALA A 242 -29.59 -11.28 1.88
C ALA A 242 -28.51 -11.20 0.80
N ALA A 243 -27.97 -12.35 0.38
CA ALA A 243 -26.97 -12.45 -0.69
C ALA A 243 -27.43 -11.82 -2.02
N ASN A 244 -28.74 -11.91 -2.32
CA ASN A 244 -29.40 -11.31 -3.46
C ASN A 244 -30.11 -9.97 -3.14
N GLY A 245 -29.98 -9.48 -1.91
CA GLY A 245 -30.60 -8.24 -1.44
C GLY A 245 -29.57 -7.17 -1.13
N ASP A 246 -29.35 -6.89 0.15
CA ASP A 246 -28.44 -5.82 0.58
C ASP A 246 -26.95 -6.13 0.27
N LEU A 247 -26.58 -7.41 0.15
CA LEU A 247 -25.24 -7.83 -0.28
C LEU A 247 -25.12 -8.07 -1.79
N ALA A 248 -26.18 -7.82 -2.56
CA ALA A 248 -26.11 -7.96 -4.01
C ALA A 248 -24.99 -7.07 -4.59
N SER A 249 -24.15 -7.69 -5.42
CA SER A 249 -23.01 -7.05 -6.06
C SER A 249 -22.00 -6.41 -5.10
N ILE A 250 -21.85 -6.95 -3.89
CA ILE A 250 -20.89 -6.39 -2.91
C ILE A 250 -19.43 -6.50 -3.40
N ALA A 251 -19.10 -7.55 -4.15
CA ALA A 251 -17.76 -7.77 -4.70
C ALA A 251 -17.39 -6.80 -5.83
N THR A 252 -18.36 -6.13 -6.45
CA THR A 252 -18.08 -5.06 -7.43
C THR A 252 -17.88 -3.70 -6.75
N LYS A 253 -18.30 -3.56 -5.49
CA LYS A 253 -18.21 -2.33 -4.70
C LYS A 253 -16.92 -2.23 -3.91
N TYR A 254 -16.36 -3.36 -3.47
CA TYR A 254 -15.20 -3.41 -2.58
C TYR A 254 -14.21 -4.48 -3.05
N ASP A 255 -12.92 -4.20 -2.92
CA ASP A 255 -11.86 -5.19 -3.09
C ASP A 255 -11.83 -6.17 -1.90
N ALA A 256 -11.28 -7.36 -2.11
CA ALA A 256 -11.32 -8.43 -1.12
C ALA A 256 -10.78 -8.05 0.28
N PRO A 257 -9.67 -7.29 0.43
CA PRO A 257 -9.24 -6.83 1.75
C PRO A 257 -10.27 -5.92 2.43
N THR A 258 -10.93 -5.05 1.67
CA THR A 258 -12.02 -4.21 2.20
C THR A 258 -13.25 -5.04 2.54
N LEU A 259 -13.59 -6.08 1.75
CA LEU A 259 -14.66 -7.01 2.08
C LEU A 259 -14.41 -7.70 3.42
N GLN A 260 -13.22 -8.26 3.62
CA GLN A 260 -12.83 -8.89 4.90
C GLN A 260 -12.95 -7.91 6.08
N GLN A 261 -12.42 -6.70 5.91
CA GLN A 261 -12.47 -5.70 6.97
C GLN A 261 -13.91 -5.26 7.29
N ARG A 262 -14.75 -5.08 6.27
CA ARG A 262 -16.16 -4.68 6.44
C ARG A 262 -17.04 -5.80 6.96
N PHE A 263 -16.73 -7.05 6.62
CA PHE A 263 -17.39 -8.23 7.17
C PHE A 263 -17.17 -8.31 8.69
N LEU A 264 -15.92 -8.19 9.14
CA LEU A 264 -15.59 -8.23 10.57
C LEU A 264 -16.05 -6.96 11.29
N PHE A 265 -15.89 -5.81 10.64
CA PHE A 265 -16.13 -4.49 11.22
C PHE A 265 -16.96 -3.62 10.26
N PRO A 266 -18.27 -3.85 10.11
CA PRO A 266 -19.12 -3.12 9.16
C PRO A 266 -19.22 -1.61 9.44
N GLN A 267 -19.00 -1.18 10.68
CA GLN A 267 -18.93 0.24 11.05
C GLN A 267 -17.57 0.88 10.76
N SER A 268 -16.54 0.09 10.42
CA SER A 268 -15.23 0.66 10.07
C SER A 268 -15.31 1.44 8.75
N VAL A 269 -14.77 2.65 8.77
CA VAL A 269 -14.46 3.37 7.54
C VAL A 269 -13.29 2.63 6.91
N GLY A 270 -13.54 1.92 5.80
CA GLY A 270 -12.45 1.30 5.03
C GLY A 270 -11.41 2.36 4.67
N PHE A 271 -10.13 1.96 4.56
CA PHE A 271 -8.99 2.85 4.27
C PHE A 271 -9.04 3.54 2.88
N GLY A 272 -10.15 3.41 2.14
CA GLY A 272 -10.39 4.04 0.85
C GLY A 272 -11.19 5.34 0.98
N ARG A 273 -10.75 6.38 0.26
CA ARG A 273 -11.37 7.72 0.13
C ARG A 273 -12.72 7.71 -0.60
N ARG A 274 -13.69 6.90 -0.15
CA ARG A 274 -15.10 7.08 -0.50
C ARG A 274 -15.90 7.05 0.79
N GLY A 275 -16.23 8.27 1.22
CA GLY A 275 -17.09 8.53 2.35
C GLY A 275 -18.40 7.76 2.25
N ALA A 276 -19.04 7.57 3.40
CA ALA A 276 -20.35 6.96 3.52
C ALA A 276 -21.28 7.55 2.44
N VAL A 277 -21.78 6.68 1.56
CA VAL A 277 -22.87 7.05 0.64
C VAL A 277 -24.10 7.27 1.52
N ALA A 278 -24.47 8.53 1.70
CA ALA A 278 -25.75 8.90 2.30
C ALA A 278 -26.87 8.29 1.43
N GLY A 279 -27.68 7.40 2.01
CA GLY A 279 -28.83 6.81 1.32
C GLY A 279 -29.01 5.31 1.46
N SER A 280 -28.03 4.55 1.97
CA SER A 280 -28.33 3.16 2.36
C SER A 280 -29.18 3.20 3.63
N LYS A 281 -30.40 2.65 3.59
CA LYS A 281 -31.22 2.32 4.78
C LYS A 281 -30.45 1.31 5.63
N ARG A 282 -29.41 1.77 6.33
CA ARG A 282 -28.70 0.95 7.30
C ARG A 282 -29.67 0.67 8.41
N ALA A 283 -29.69 -0.58 8.87
CA ALA A 283 -30.34 -0.90 10.13
C ALA A 283 -29.66 -0.03 11.21
N THR A 284 -30.35 1.02 11.62
CA THR A 284 -29.87 1.96 12.63
C THR A 284 -30.15 1.37 14.01
N LEU A 285 -29.27 1.67 14.96
CA LEU A 285 -29.55 1.45 16.36
C LEU A 285 -30.90 2.10 16.71
N THR A 286 -31.82 1.31 17.26
CA THR A 286 -33.06 1.82 17.84
C THR A 286 -33.13 1.47 19.32
N VAL A 287 -33.91 2.27 20.05
CA VAL A 287 -34.19 2.04 21.47
C VAL A 287 -35.68 2.06 21.67
N THR A 288 -36.19 1.07 22.40
CA THR A 288 -37.58 1.01 22.87
C THR A 288 -37.60 1.38 24.35
N VAL A 289 -38.24 2.49 24.68
CA VAL A 289 -38.42 2.95 26.06
C VAL A 289 -39.86 2.65 26.47
N THR A 290 -40.04 1.90 27.57
CA THR A 290 -41.35 1.64 28.17
C THR A 290 -41.42 2.36 29.52
N PRO A 291 -42.12 3.52 29.60
CA PRO A 291 -42.34 4.21 30.86
C PRO A 291 -43.22 3.41 31.82
N PRO A 292 -43.17 3.70 33.14
CA PRO A 292 -44.04 3.04 34.12
C PRO A 292 -45.53 3.26 33.86
N SER A 293 -45.85 4.36 33.19
CA SER A 293 -47.20 4.72 32.76
C SER A 293 -47.13 5.29 31.35
N GLY A 294 -47.90 4.70 30.43
CA GLY A 294 -47.95 5.10 29.03
C GLY A 294 -47.47 4.00 28.07
N PRO A 295 -47.64 4.21 26.76
CA PRO A 295 -47.20 3.26 25.74
C PRO A 295 -45.67 3.23 25.63
N ALA A 296 -45.13 2.11 25.16
CA ALA A 296 -43.75 2.03 24.73
C ALA A 296 -43.52 2.93 23.52
N VAL A 297 -42.37 3.60 23.49
CA VAL A 297 -41.95 4.48 22.40
C VAL A 297 -40.64 3.95 21.84
N THR A 298 -40.62 3.70 20.53
CA THR A 298 -39.44 3.24 19.80
C THR A 298 -38.94 4.33 18.87
N GLY A 299 -37.62 4.48 18.78
CA GLY A 299 -37.02 5.42 17.83
C GLY A 299 -35.50 5.38 17.82
N VAL A 300 -34.90 6.33 17.12
CA VAL A 300 -33.45 6.49 17.03
C VAL A 300 -32.96 7.24 18.28
N PRO A 301 -32.02 6.67 19.07
CA PRO A 301 -31.53 7.33 20.27
C PRO A 301 -30.73 8.59 19.93
N LEU A 302 -30.94 9.65 20.71
CA LEU A 302 -30.16 10.89 20.68
C LEU A 302 -29.19 10.97 21.85
N SER A 303 -29.58 10.45 23.01
CA SER A 303 -28.72 10.23 24.18
C SER A 303 -29.16 8.97 24.91
N LEU A 304 -28.20 8.15 25.35
CA LEU A 304 -28.42 6.98 26.18
C LEU A 304 -27.25 6.87 27.15
N ASP A 305 -27.47 7.28 28.40
CA ASP A 305 -26.50 7.20 29.49
C ASP A 305 -27.13 6.55 30.73
N ASP A 306 -26.44 6.58 31.86
CA ASP A 306 -26.90 5.95 33.10
C ASP A 306 -28.04 6.73 33.80
N PHE A 307 -28.25 7.99 33.40
CA PHE A 307 -29.20 8.90 34.03
C PHE A 307 -30.38 9.27 33.13
N ASN A 308 -30.18 9.30 31.82
CA ASN A 308 -31.17 9.75 30.85
C ASN A 308 -31.19 8.88 29.60
N VAL A 309 -32.38 8.80 29.01
CA VAL A 309 -32.59 8.26 27.67
C VAL A 309 -33.42 9.26 26.87
N SER A 310 -32.99 9.54 25.65
CA SER A 310 -33.75 10.35 24.70
C SER A 310 -33.68 9.75 23.31
N LEU A 311 -34.76 9.88 22.57
CA LEU A 311 -34.89 9.36 21.22
C LEU A 311 -35.76 10.29 20.37
N ARG A 312 -35.69 10.08 19.06
CA ARG A 312 -36.64 10.64 18.10
C ARG A 312 -37.42 9.48 17.47
N ASP A 313 -38.73 9.52 17.55
CA ASP A 313 -39.61 8.49 16.98
C ASP A 313 -39.75 8.65 15.45
N ASP A 314 -40.50 7.73 14.83
CA ASP A 314 -40.73 7.73 13.37
C ASP A 314 -41.54 8.94 12.88
N ALA A 315 -42.31 9.59 13.77
CA ALA A 315 -42.99 10.85 13.46
C ALA A 315 -42.06 12.08 13.58
N GLY A 316 -40.81 11.86 14.00
CA GLY A 316 -39.83 12.92 14.22
C GLY A 316 -39.98 13.62 15.58
N GLN A 317 -40.85 13.13 16.45
CA GLN A 317 -41.09 13.71 17.77
C GLN A 317 -39.96 13.32 18.74
N TYR A 318 -39.48 14.32 19.48
CA TYR A 318 -38.47 14.12 20.52
C TYR A 318 -39.11 13.64 21.81
N HIS A 319 -38.53 12.60 22.39
CA HIS A 319 -38.92 12.07 23.70
C HIS A 319 -37.69 11.92 24.59
N ALA A 320 -37.85 12.19 25.88
CA ALA A 320 -36.78 12.05 26.87
C ALA A 320 -37.32 11.65 28.24
N TRP A 321 -36.58 10.78 28.91
CA TRP A 321 -36.90 10.28 30.24
C TRP A 321 -35.65 10.24 31.11
N LYS A 322 -35.82 10.47 32.42
CA LYS A 322 -34.83 10.08 33.41
C LYS A 322 -34.91 8.58 33.63
N ARG A 323 -33.76 7.93 33.76
CA ARG A 323 -33.69 6.51 34.09
C ARG A 323 -34.09 6.31 35.54
N THR A 324 -35.09 5.46 35.74
CA THR A 324 -35.58 5.01 37.04
C THR A 324 -35.62 3.48 37.05
N PRO A 325 -35.69 2.83 38.22
CA PRO A 325 -35.82 1.37 38.30
C PRO A 325 -37.02 0.82 37.52
N ASP A 326 -38.09 1.60 37.39
CA ASP A 326 -39.33 1.20 36.71
C ASP A 326 -39.34 1.51 35.19
N LEU A 327 -38.34 2.26 34.70
CA LEU A 327 -38.20 2.57 33.27
C LEU A 327 -37.49 1.42 32.55
N LYS A 328 -38.17 0.72 31.67
CA LYS A 328 -37.54 -0.30 30.82
C LYS A 328 -36.97 0.33 29.56
N VAL A 329 -35.72 0.03 29.25
CA VAL A 329 -35.02 0.52 28.07
C VAL A 329 -34.40 -0.67 27.35
N GLU A 330 -34.91 -0.98 26.16
CA GLU A 330 -34.44 -2.07 25.33
C GLU A 330 -33.66 -1.51 24.14
N LYS A 331 -32.41 -1.95 23.98
CA LYS A 331 -31.52 -1.54 22.90
C LYS A 331 -31.58 -2.57 21.77
N HIS A 332 -31.94 -2.15 20.57
CA HIS A 332 -31.93 -2.99 19.38
C HIS A 332 -30.76 -2.57 18.49
N ASP A 333 -29.62 -3.26 18.64
CA ASP A 333 -28.37 -2.95 17.96
C ASP A 333 -28.02 -4.03 16.92
N PRO A 334 -28.25 -3.79 15.62
CA PRO A 334 -27.87 -4.71 14.55
C PRO A 334 -26.37 -5.05 14.52
N TYR A 335 -25.52 -4.16 15.07
CA TYR A 335 -24.08 -4.38 15.14
C TYR A 335 -23.65 -5.33 16.26
N ALA A 336 -24.50 -5.55 17.27
CA ALA A 336 -24.16 -6.41 18.43
C ALA A 336 -23.82 -7.85 18.02
N ALA A 337 -24.49 -8.37 16.97
CA ALA A 337 -24.19 -9.70 16.43
C ALA A 337 -22.78 -9.78 15.83
N HIS A 338 -22.33 -8.75 15.12
CA HIS A 338 -20.95 -8.69 14.61
C HIS A 338 -19.93 -8.64 15.74
N VAL A 339 -20.19 -7.89 16.82
CA VAL A 339 -19.30 -7.85 17.99
C VAL A 339 -19.19 -9.22 18.64
N ALA A 340 -20.32 -9.88 18.92
CA ALA A 340 -20.34 -11.21 19.53
C ALA A 340 -19.69 -12.29 18.64
N MET A 341 -19.81 -12.15 17.32
CA MET A 341 -19.16 -13.04 16.36
C MET A 341 -17.63 -13.00 16.46
N LEU A 342 -17.03 -11.85 16.79
CA LEU A 342 -15.56 -11.70 16.87
C LEU A 342 -14.92 -12.60 17.93
N ASP A 343 -15.66 -12.94 19.00
CA ASP A 343 -15.19 -13.86 20.04
C ASP A 343 -15.26 -15.35 19.62
N GLN A 344 -15.99 -15.66 18.54
CA GLN A 344 -16.31 -17.04 18.14
C GLN A 344 -15.75 -17.41 16.76
N ILE A 345 -15.53 -16.44 15.88
CA ILE A 345 -15.13 -16.68 14.51
C ILE A 345 -13.68 -17.15 14.43
N SER A 346 -13.43 -18.21 13.67
CA SER A 346 -12.09 -18.71 13.40
C SER A 346 -11.47 -18.02 12.18
N ASP A 347 -10.14 -17.98 12.13
CA ASP A 347 -9.39 -17.50 10.97
C ASP A 347 -9.86 -18.15 9.66
N LYS A 348 -10.07 -19.47 9.68
CA LYS A 348 -10.62 -20.22 8.54
C LYS A 348 -11.98 -19.67 8.09
N ASN A 349 -12.91 -19.45 9.02
CA ASN A 349 -14.24 -18.93 8.69
C ASN A 349 -14.15 -17.53 8.09
N ILE A 350 -13.20 -16.69 8.55
CA ILE A 350 -12.97 -15.36 7.96
C ILE A 350 -12.61 -15.50 6.49
N HIS A 351 -11.62 -16.34 6.17
CA HIS A 351 -11.17 -16.54 4.80
C HIS A 351 -12.25 -17.16 3.91
N ASP A 352 -12.98 -18.15 4.42
CA ASP A 352 -14.05 -18.82 3.68
C ASP A 352 -15.21 -17.87 3.37
N VAL A 353 -15.68 -17.10 4.37
CA VAL A 353 -16.78 -16.13 4.17
C VAL A 353 -16.37 -15.04 3.18
N VAL A 354 -15.15 -14.52 3.26
CA VAL A 354 -14.68 -13.50 2.30
C VAL A 354 -14.60 -14.08 0.89
N ALA A 355 -14.14 -15.33 0.74
CA ALA A 355 -14.16 -16.02 -0.55
C ALA A 355 -15.59 -16.18 -1.09
N TYR A 356 -16.58 -16.44 -0.23
CA TYR A 356 -18.00 -16.46 -0.62
C TYR A 356 -18.52 -15.09 -1.03
N LEU A 357 -18.26 -14.04 -0.24
CA LEU A 357 -18.71 -12.68 -0.54
C LEU A 357 -18.14 -12.16 -1.88
N GLU A 358 -16.91 -12.54 -2.22
CA GLU A 358 -16.27 -12.23 -3.51
C GLU A 358 -17.03 -12.83 -4.72
N THR A 359 -17.84 -13.88 -4.50
CA THR A 359 -18.68 -14.46 -5.56
C THR A 359 -19.96 -13.66 -5.83
N LEU A 360 -20.35 -12.77 -4.91
CA LEU A 360 -21.57 -11.96 -5.00
C LEU A 360 -21.32 -10.69 -5.84
N LYS A 361 -21.31 -10.86 -7.17
CA LYS A 361 -21.05 -9.80 -8.15
C LYS A 361 -22.28 -9.10 -8.69
#